data_AF-A0A4D5RMK5-F1
#
_entry.id   AF-A0A4D5RMK5-F1
#
_cell.length_a   1.000
_cell.length_b   1.000
_cell.length_c   1.000
_cell.angle_alpha   90.00
_cell.angle_beta   90.00
_cell.angle_gamma   90.00
#
_symmetry.space_group_name_H-M   'P 1'
#
loop_
_entity.id
_entity.type
_entity.pdbx_description
1 polymer ?
#
loop_
_entity_poly.entity_id
_entity_poly.type
_entity_poly.pdbx_seq_one_letter_code
_entity_poly.pdbx_strand_id
1 'polypeptide(L)'
;MSAPVFLTALAVTLVGCVKAELKCYDELGCLETGGAFFDEIRRPFILTPHDRDMIKVQYLLYTRDRPEATMLCWNSSLETVRDSPFNASRPTKFIVHGYLDTVYFGEWMTEMKNAYLKNADMNVFIVDWSGGNGPGYETAVVNARIAGAEIAFLVRKLEVAFGANASTMHIIGHSLGAHVAGYAGLNITRLGRITGVSEGMGMEEAVGHVDFYPNGGQIMPGCDLPNRWRSMIKGGFIKGLREILSCHHQRAVHYMLDSIENQNCVPLSFECPSYEAFTGSVQGLWRDGSACAPMGEQADV
;
A
#
# COMPACT_ATOMS: atom_id res chain seq x y z
N MET A 1 29.25 -24.06 59.95
CA MET A 1 29.10 -22.90 59.03
C MET A 1 28.75 -23.47 57.67
N SER A 2 27.49 -23.39 57.29
CA SER A 2 26.94 -24.02 56.08
C SER A 2 26.81 -22.94 55.01
N ALA A 3 27.47 -23.09 53.87
CA ALA A 3 27.32 -22.18 52.75
C ALA A 3 25.99 -22.45 52.02
N PRO A 4 25.21 -21.43 51.63
CA PRO A 4 24.01 -21.65 50.84
C PRO A 4 24.42 -21.90 49.38
N VAL A 5 23.93 -23.02 48.82
CA VAL A 5 23.96 -23.28 47.38
C VAL A 5 22.88 -22.41 46.75
N PHE A 6 23.28 -21.34 46.03
CA PHE A 6 22.36 -20.61 45.18
C PHE A 6 22.12 -21.43 43.91
N LEU A 7 20.96 -22.08 43.84
CA LEU A 7 20.44 -22.67 42.62
C LEU A 7 19.93 -21.51 41.75
N THR A 8 20.75 -21.01 40.82
CA THR A 8 20.26 -20.16 39.75
C THR A 8 19.42 -21.01 38.81
N ALA A 9 18.11 -21.04 39.04
CA ALA A 9 17.17 -21.51 38.03
C ALA A 9 17.24 -20.54 36.85
N LEU A 10 17.97 -20.92 35.81
CA LEU A 10 17.82 -20.33 34.50
C LEU A 10 16.39 -20.67 34.07
N ALA A 11 15.47 -19.71 34.16
CA ALA A 11 14.20 -19.80 33.49
C ALA A 11 14.49 -19.70 31.99
N VAL A 12 14.76 -20.85 31.36
CA VAL A 12 14.58 -21.00 29.93
C VAL A 12 13.08 -20.89 29.73
N THR A 13 12.58 -19.69 29.44
CA THR A 13 11.28 -19.52 28.83
C THR A 13 11.34 -20.29 27.52
N LEU A 14 10.76 -21.49 27.51
CA LEU A 14 10.38 -22.17 26.30
C LEU A 14 9.59 -21.14 25.49
N VAL A 15 10.21 -20.63 24.42
CA VAL A 15 9.53 -19.86 23.39
C VAL A 15 8.47 -20.79 22.85
N GLY A 16 7.26 -20.69 23.41
CA GLY A 16 6.13 -21.50 23.00
C GLY A 16 5.84 -21.13 21.56
N CYS A 17 6.07 -22.06 20.63
CA CYS A 17 5.64 -21.91 19.26
C CYS A 17 4.13 -21.63 19.29
N VAL A 18 3.72 -20.41 18.96
CA VAL A 18 2.31 -20.03 18.91
C VAL A 18 1.68 -20.83 17.78
N LYS A 19 0.79 -21.74 18.14
CA LYS A 19 0.17 -22.66 17.20
C LYS A 19 -0.61 -21.87 16.15
N ALA A 20 -0.34 -22.18 14.89
CA ALA A 20 -1.11 -21.70 13.75
C ALA A 20 -2.58 -22.13 13.89
N GLU A 21 -3.49 -21.17 13.81
CA GLU A 21 -4.92 -21.37 13.61
C GLU A 21 -5.28 -20.97 12.18
N LEU A 22 -6.40 -21.46 11.65
CA LEU A 22 -6.85 -21.14 10.29
C LEU A 22 -8.25 -20.53 10.36
N LYS A 23 -8.46 -19.42 9.65
CA LYS A 23 -9.80 -18.92 9.32
C LYS A 23 -10.03 -18.98 7.82
N CYS A 24 -11.11 -19.62 7.40
CA CYS A 24 -11.44 -19.83 6.00
C CYS A 24 -12.60 -18.95 5.55
N TYR A 25 -12.54 -18.52 4.29
CA TYR A 25 -13.43 -17.54 3.68
C TYR A 25 -13.81 -17.99 2.26
N ASP A 26 -14.67 -19.01 2.16
CA ASP A 26 -15.21 -19.52 0.89
C ASP A 26 -14.21 -19.50 -0.28
N GLU A 27 -14.42 -18.63 -1.27
CA GLU A 27 -13.59 -18.57 -2.49
C GLU A 27 -12.20 -17.98 -2.28
N LEU A 28 -11.95 -17.30 -1.15
CA LEU A 28 -10.64 -16.75 -0.78
C LEU A 28 -9.72 -17.77 -0.10
N GLY A 29 -10.25 -18.96 0.26
CA GLY A 29 -9.48 -19.99 0.94
C GLY A 29 -9.25 -19.70 2.42
N CYS A 30 -8.17 -20.25 2.99
CA CYS A 30 -7.88 -20.17 4.42
C CYS A 30 -6.64 -19.31 4.71
N LEU A 31 -6.75 -18.49 5.74
CA LEU A 31 -5.69 -17.63 6.23
C LEU A 31 -5.21 -18.11 7.59
N GLU A 32 -3.89 -18.26 7.71
CA GLU A 32 -3.24 -18.58 8.98
C GLU A 32 -3.30 -17.41 9.96
N THR A 33 -3.75 -17.65 11.17
CA THR A 33 -3.69 -16.76 12.32
C THR A 33 -2.65 -17.31 13.31
N GLY A 34 -1.81 -16.45 13.89
CA GLY A 34 -0.64 -16.90 14.65
C GLY A 34 0.53 -17.30 13.73
N GLY A 35 1.39 -18.22 14.17
CA GLY A 35 2.54 -18.70 13.38
C GLY A 35 3.37 -17.56 12.76
N ALA A 36 3.50 -17.53 11.43
CA ALA A 36 4.21 -16.47 10.70
C ALA A 36 3.58 -15.06 10.85
N PHE A 37 2.35 -14.98 11.36
CA PHE A 37 1.60 -13.75 11.62
C PHE A 37 1.63 -13.34 13.10
N PHE A 38 2.44 -14.01 13.94
CA PHE A 38 2.73 -13.64 15.32
C PHE A 38 4.20 -13.25 15.46
N ASP A 39 4.46 -12.14 16.15
CA ASP A 39 5.80 -11.71 16.55
C ASP A 39 5.71 -11.04 17.92
N GLU A 40 6.51 -11.49 18.89
CA GLU A 40 6.40 -11.04 20.28
C GLU A 40 6.54 -9.52 20.46
N ILE A 41 7.21 -8.83 19.54
CA ILE A 41 7.50 -7.40 19.62
C ILE A 41 6.64 -6.62 18.62
N ARG A 42 6.61 -7.07 17.36
CA ARG A 42 6.00 -6.35 16.24
C ARG A 42 4.52 -6.67 16.07
N ARG A 43 4.07 -7.86 16.49
CA ARG A 43 2.68 -8.35 16.33
C ARG A 43 2.28 -9.25 17.52
N PRO A 44 2.21 -8.69 18.75
CA PRO A 44 2.06 -9.46 19.97
C PRO A 44 0.67 -10.08 20.17
N PHE A 45 -0.32 -9.69 19.36
CA PHE A 45 -1.69 -10.17 19.45
C PHE A 45 -2.04 -11.06 18.28
N ILE A 46 -2.52 -12.27 18.58
CA ILE A 46 -3.13 -13.15 17.58
C ILE A 46 -4.54 -12.63 17.33
N LEU A 47 -4.71 -11.95 16.20
CA LEU A 47 -6.02 -11.44 15.78
C LEU A 47 -6.49 -12.19 14.54
N THR A 48 -7.79 -12.38 14.49
CA THR A 48 -8.48 -13.05 13.40
C THR A 48 -9.13 -12.00 12.51
N PRO A 49 -8.92 -12.03 11.18
CA PRO A 49 -9.53 -11.02 10.32
C PRO A 49 -11.05 -11.06 10.39
N HIS A 50 -11.68 -9.92 10.20
CA HIS A 50 -13.13 -9.83 10.11
C HIS A 50 -13.67 -10.59 8.89
N ASP A 51 -14.97 -10.86 8.91
CA ASP A 51 -15.66 -11.48 7.78
C ASP A 51 -15.73 -10.53 6.58
N ARG A 52 -15.85 -11.11 5.38
CA ARG A 52 -15.95 -10.35 4.12
C ARG A 52 -17.14 -9.38 4.15
N ASP A 53 -18.25 -9.83 4.75
CA ASP A 53 -19.46 -9.04 5.00
C ASP A 53 -19.24 -7.84 5.93
N MET A 54 -18.18 -7.83 6.74
CA MET A 54 -17.85 -6.70 7.61
C MET A 54 -16.88 -5.74 6.92
N ILE A 55 -15.88 -6.27 6.20
CA ILE A 55 -14.88 -5.46 5.49
C ILE A 55 -15.48 -4.78 4.27
N LYS A 56 -16.38 -5.48 3.56
CA LYS A 56 -17.16 -5.01 2.41
C LYS A 56 -16.32 -4.28 1.37
N VAL A 57 -15.30 -4.95 0.83
CA VAL A 57 -14.47 -4.36 -0.22
C VAL A 57 -15.34 -3.98 -1.43
N GLN A 58 -15.14 -2.77 -1.93
CA GLN A 58 -15.78 -2.22 -3.11
C GLN A 58 -14.75 -1.76 -4.12
N TYR A 59 -15.13 -1.80 -5.40
CA TYR A 59 -14.28 -1.45 -6.52
C TYR A 59 -15.01 -0.47 -7.42
N LEU A 60 -14.48 0.74 -7.49
CA LEU A 60 -15.01 1.79 -8.35
C LEU A 60 -14.22 1.77 -9.65
N LEU A 61 -14.80 1.18 -10.70
CA LEU A 61 -14.20 1.12 -12.02
C LEU A 61 -14.48 2.40 -12.80
N TYR A 62 -13.41 3.02 -13.30
CA TYR A 62 -13.43 4.15 -14.19
C TYR A 62 -12.71 3.82 -15.50
N THR A 63 -13.19 4.41 -16.58
CA THR A 63 -12.57 4.41 -17.90
C THR A 63 -12.69 5.82 -18.50
N ARG A 64 -11.89 6.15 -19.52
CA ARG A 64 -11.94 7.49 -20.12
C ARG A 64 -13.31 7.83 -20.70
N ASP A 65 -13.98 6.83 -21.28
CA ASP A 65 -15.30 6.96 -21.89
C ASP A 65 -16.46 6.91 -20.90
N ARG A 66 -16.22 6.49 -19.65
CA ARG A 66 -17.20 6.52 -18.55
C ARG A 66 -16.62 7.19 -17.30
N PRO A 67 -16.82 8.51 -17.14
CA PRO A 67 -16.28 9.25 -16.00
C PRO A 67 -16.98 8.93 -14.67
N GLU A 68 -18.23 8.46 -14.73
CA GLU A 68 -18.97 7.95 -13.56
C GLU A 68 -18.54 6.54 -13.20
N ALA A 69 -18.43 6.28 -11.90
CA ALA A 69 -17.96 4.99 -11.39
C ALA A 69 -18.96 3.87 -11.70
N THR A 70 -18.47 2.77 -12.28
CA THR A 70 -19.18 1.48 -12.22
C THR A 70 -18.76 0.74 -10.95
N MET A 71 -19.70 0.57 -10.02
CA MET A 71 -19.44 -0.08 -8.74
C MET A 71 -19.50 -1.60 -8.87
N LEU A 72 -18.43 -2.27 -8.45
CA LEU A 72 -18.42 -3.70 -8.14
C LEU A 72 -18.22 -3.90 -6.64
N CYS A 73 -18.78 -4.96 -6.09
CA CYS A 73 -18.63 -5.35 -4.69
C CYS A 73 -17.85 -6.67 -4.61
N TRP A 74 -17.31 -6.98 -3.44
CA TRP A 74 -16.67 -8.27 -3.15
C TRP A 74 -17.53 -9.49 -3.55
N ASN A 75 -18.86 -9.38 -3.40
CA ASN A 75 -19.83 -10.42 -3.77
C ASN A 75 -20.44 -10.27 -5.18
N SER A 76 -19.96 -9.35 -6.03
CA SER A 76 -20.45 -9.23 -7.41
C SER A 76 -20.28 -10.54 -8.17
N SER A 77 -21.33 -10.98 -8.87
CA SER A 77 -21.30 -12.22 -9.65
C SER A 77 -20.39 -12.07 -10.88
N LEU A 78 -20.01 -13.20 -11.49
CA LEU A 78 -19.26 -13.16 -12.74
C LEU A 78 -20.04 -12.47 -13.87
N GLU A 79 -21.37 -12.54 -13.86
CA GLU A 79 -22.24 -11.83 -14.80
C GLU A 79 -22.18 -10.31 -14.59
N THR A 80 -22.30 -9.84 -13.34
CA THR A 80 -22.13 -8.41 -13.02
C THR A 80 -20.75 -7.90 -13.44
N VAL A 81 -19.69 -8.71 -13.29
CA VAL A 81 -18.35 -8.37 -13.77
C VAL A 81 -18.31 -8.27 -15.30
N ARG A 82 -18.94 -9.20 -16.03
CA ARG A 82 -19.04 -9.18 -17.50
C ARG A 82 -19.79 -7.96 -18.05
N ASP A 83 -20.79 -7.48 -17.32
CA ASP A 83 -21.60 -6.31 -17.71
C ASP A 83 -20.89 -4.96 -17.43
N SER A 84 -19.76 -4.99 -16.72
CA SER A 84 -18.97 -3.79 -16.44
C SER A 84 -18.28 -3.24 -17.71
N PRO A 85 -17.89 -1.95 -17.75
CA PRO A 85 -17.17 -1.37 -18.89
C PRO A 85 -15.69 -1.80 -18.98
N PHE A 86 -15.28 -2.83 -18.25
CA PHE A 86 -13.90 -3.31 -18.25
C PHE A 86 -13.47 -3.77 -19.65
N ASN A 87 -12.26 -3.44 -20.05
CA ASN A 87 -11.68 -3.86 -21.32
C ASN A 87 -10.31 -4.52 -21.11
N ALA A 88 -10.21 -5.83 -21.36
CA ALA A 88 -8.98 -6.61 -21.19
C ALA A 88 -7.82 -6.20 -22.11
N SER A 89 -8.10 -5.49 -23.21
CA SER A 89 -7.05 -4.99 -24.12
C SER A 89 -6.38 -3.71 -23.60
N ARG A 90 -6.89 -3.12 -22.51
CA ARG A 90 -6.36 -1.90 -21.90
C ARG A 90 -5.57 -2.23 -20.62
N PRO A 91 -4.49 -1.50 -20.31
CA PRO A 91 -3.81 -1.60 -19.02
C PRO A 91 -4.77 -1.39 -17.85
N THR A 92 -4.48 -1.97 -16.69
CA THR A 92 -5.34 -1.85 -15.51
C THR A 92 -4.54 -1.32 -14.31
N LYS A 93 -5.06 -0.30 -13.64
CA LYS A 93 -4.50 0.27 -12.42
C LYS A 93 -5.46 0.03 -11.26
N PHE A 94 -4.95 -0.41 -10.12
CA PHE A 94 -5.68 -0.46 -8.86
C PHE A 94 -5.07 0.57 -7.90
N ILE A 95 -5.89 1.45 -7.33
CA ILE A 95 -5.47 2.46 -6.35
C ILE A 95 -6.08 2.06 -5.00
N VAL A 96 -5.22 1.82 -4.01
CA VAL A 96 -5.62 1.24 -2.72
C VAL A 96 -5.20 2.16 -1.57
N HIS A 97 -6.17 2.61 -0.79
CA HIS A 97 -5.94 3.52 0.34
C HIS A 97 -5.46 2.79 1.62
N GLY A 98 -5.08 3.58 2.62
CA GLY A 98 -4.51 3.11 3.88
C GLY A 98 -5.46 3.09 5.08
N TYR A 99 -4.86 3.10 6.28
CA TYR A 99 -5.54 3.12 7.57
C TYR A 99 -6.32 4.42 7.80
N LEU A 100 -7.60 4.30 8.21
CA LEU A 100 -8.54 5.41 8.43
C LEU A 100 -8.77 6.35 7.22
N ASP A 101 -8.24 6.02 6.05
CA ASP A 101 -8.53 6.74 4.81
C ASP A 101 -9.76 6.13 4.13
N THR A 102 -10.47 6.89 3.31
CA THR A 102 -11.67 6.42 2.60
C THR A 102 -11.80 7.11 1.25
N VAL A 103 -12.64 6.57 0.35
CA VAL A 103 -12.96 7.22 -0.93
C VAL A 103 -13.62 8.60 -0.79
N TYR A 104 -14.18 8.91 0.38
CA TYR A 104 -14.80 10.20 0.68
C TYR A 104 -13.80 11.24 1.22
N PHE A 105 -12.71 10.81 1.84
CA PHE A 105 -11.69 11.69 2.42
C PHE A 105 -10.40 11.75 1.59
N GLY A 106 -10.18 10.82 0.67
CA GLY A 106 -8.99 10.71 -0.17
C GLY A 106 -9.15 11.36 -1.55
N GLU A 107 -9.21 12.70 -1.60
CA GLU A 107 -9.20 13.48 -2.87
C GLU A 107 -8.07 13.02 -3.81
N TRP A 108 -6.92 12.65 -3.23
CA TRP A 108 -5.75 12.13 -3.93
C TRP A 108 -6.04 10.92 -4.83
N MET A 109 -6.96 10.01 -4.45
CA MET A 109 -7.30 8.85 -5.27
C MET A 109 -8.04 9.28 -6.54
N THR A 110 -8.91 10.28 -6.40
CA THR A 110 -9.65 10.85 -7.52
C THR A 110 -8.71 11.62 -8.44
N GLU A 111 -7.80 12.42 -7.89
CA GLU A 111 -6.75 13.12 -8.64
C GLU A 111 -5.88 12.14 -9.43
N MET A 112 -5.38 11.09 -8.76
CA MET A 112 -4.55 10.06 -9.40
C MET A 112 -5.31 9.31 -10.49
N LYS A 113 -6.56 8.91 -10.24
CA LYS A 113 -7.42 8.31 -11.26
C LYS A 113 -7.61 9.23 -12.46
N ASN A 114 -7.85 10.52 -12.23
CA ASN A 114 -8.03 11.49 -13.31
C ASN A 114 -6.75 11.68 -14.11
N ALA A 115 -5.59 11.76 -13.45
CA ALA A 115 -4.28 11.86 -14.09
C ALA A 115 -4.02 10.66 -15.02
N TYR A 116 -4.31 9.44 -14.55
CA TYR A 116 -4.20 8.23 -15.37
C TYR A 116 -5.10 8.26 -16.60
N LEU A 117 -6.39 8.55 -16.42
CA LEU A 117 -7.35 8.56 -17.52
C LEU A 117 -7.10 9.69 -18.52
N LYS A 118 -6.48 10.80 -18.09
CA LYS A 118 -6.02 11.87 -18.96
C LYS A 118 -4.90 11.39 -19.89
N ASN A 119 -3.98 10.56 -19.40
CA ASN A 119 -2.77 10.19 -20.12
C ASN A 119 -2.93 8.98 -21.04
N ALA A 120 -3.74 7.98 -20.68
CA ALA A 120 -3.98 6.82 -21.56
C ALA A 120 -5.38 6.20 -21.37
N ASP A 121 -5.82 5.44 -22.38
CA ASP A 121 -7.03 4.63 -22.29
C ASP A 121 -6.74 3.39 -21.44
N MET A 122 -7.25 3.36 -20.22
CA MET A 122 -7.02 2.28 -19.26
C MET A 122 -8.25 2.00 -18.39
N ASN A 123 -8.21 0.87 -17.68
CA ASN A 123 -9.13 0.58 -16.59
C ASN A 123 -8.49 1.10 -15.29
N VAL A 124 -9.18 1.97 -14.55
CA VAL A 124 -8.73 2.41 -13.22
C VAL A 124 -9.75 1.98 -12.18
N PHE A 125 -9.31 1.15 -11.23
CA PHE A 125 -10.09 0.77 -10.06
C PHE A 125 -9.61 1.58 -8.86
N ILE A 126 -10.51 2.30 -8.20
CA ILE A 126 -10.30 2.72 -6.81
C ILE A 126 -10.85 1.60 -5.93
N VAL A 127 -10.04 1.10 -5.00
CA VAL A 127 -10.40 0.01 -4.08
C VAL A 127 -10.74 0.61 -2.72
N ASP A 128 -12.01 0.52 -2.35
CA ASP A 128 -12.51 0.92 -1.05
C ASP A 128 -12.59 -0.29 -0.13
N TRP A 129 -11.80 -0.29 0.95
CA TRP A 129 -11.84 -1.30 2.00
C TRP A 129 -12.12 -0.67 3.38
N SER A 130 -12.82 0.47 3.39
CA SER A 130 -13.10 1.26 4.59
C SER A 130 -13.85 0.50 5.69
N GLY A 131 -14.58 -0.57 5.36
CA GLY A 131 -15.20 -1.45 6.36
C GLY A 131 -14.18 -2.24 7.20
N GLY A 132 -12.96 -2.42 6.70
CA GLY A 132 -11.89 -3.16 7.37
C GLY A 132 -10.77 -2.31 7.99
N ASN A 133 -10.70 -1.01 7.68
CA ASN A 133 -9.60 -0.13 8.08
C ASN A 133 -9.94 0.80 9.27
N GLY A 134 -11.03 0.53 9.97
CA GLY A 134 -11.59 1.33 11.07
C GLY A 134 -10.71 1.38 12.33
N PRO A 135 -11.19 1.98 13.44
CA PRO A 135 -10.37 2.22 14.63
C PRO A 135 -9.84 0.91 15.24
N GLY A 136 -8.52 0.86 15.46
CA GLY A 136 -7.81 -0.34 15.91
C GLY A 136 -6.81 -0.79 14.84
N TYR A 137 -5.56 -0.32 14.96
CA TYR A 137 -4.55 -0.49 13.91
C TYR A 137 -4.22 -1.97 13.67
N GLU A 138 -4.14 -2.75 14.73
CA GLU A 138 -3.84 -4.17 14.71
C GLU A 138 -4.94 -4.94 13.96
N THR A 139 -6.21 -4.59 14.19
CA THR A 139 -7.34 -5.15 13.45
C THR A 139 -7.29 -4.76 11.98
N ALA A 140 -6.97 -3.50 11.65
CA ALA A 140 -6.82 -3.05 10.28
C ALA A 140 -5.67 -3.79 9.56
N VAL A 141 -4.54 -4.02 10.23
CA VAL A 141 -3.40 -4.79 9.72
C VAL A 141 -3.80 -6.22 9.39
N VAL A 142 -4.61 -6.86 10.22
CA VAL A 142 -5.08 -8.21 9.95
C VAL A 142 -6.13 -8.23 8.83
N ASN A 143 -7.03 -7.25 8.78
CA ASN A 143 -8.05 -7.12 7.71
C ASN A 143 -7.44 -6.80 6.34
N ALA A 144 -6.28 -6.15 6.27
CA ALA A 144 -5.55 -5.90 5.02
C ALA A 144 -5.31 -7.18 4.20
N ARG A 145 -5.20 -8.34 4.87
CA ARG A 145 -5.07 -9.65 4.22
C ARG A 145 -6.30 -10.04 3.43
N ILE A 146 -7.49 -9.79 3.98
CA ILE A 146 -8.76 -10.04 3.29
C ILE A 146 -8.90 -9.06 2.13
N ALA A 147 -8.61 -7.78 2.33
CA ALA A 147 -8.65 -6.80 1.25
C ALA A 147 -7.74 -7.19 0.07
N GLY A 148 -6.53 -7.69 0.35
CA GLY A 148 -5.63 -8.17 -0.70
C GLY A 148 -6.14 -9.43 -1.40
N ALA A 149 -6.66 -10.39 -0.64
CA ALA A 149 -7.27 -11.60 -1.21
C ALA A 149 -8.50 -11.29 -2.09
N GLU A 150 -9.31 -10.29 -1.70
CA GLU A 150 -10.46 -9.84 -2.47
C GLU A 150 -10.04 -9.19 -3.80
N ILE A 151 -9.00 -8.34 -3.82
CA ILE A 151 -8.44 -7.79 -5.06
C ILE A 151 -7.98 -8.92 -5.98
N ALA A 152 -7.25 -9.91 -5.45
CA ALA A 152 -6.83 -11.08 -6.22
C ALA A 152 -8.01 -11.88 -6.78
N PHE A 153 -9.07 -12.01 -6.00
CA PHE A 153 -10.30 -12.68 -6.43
C PHE A 153 -11.03 -11.92 -7.54
N LEU A 154 -11.07 -10.58 -7.48
CA LEU A 154 -11.58 -9.76 -8.58
C LEU A 154 -10.71 -9.94 -9.83
N VAL A 155 -9.39 -9.91 -9.71
CA VAL A 155 -8.48 -10.14 -10.85
C VAL A 155 -8.78 -11.48 -11.51
N ARG A 156 -8.94 -12.56 -10.72
CA ARG A 156 -9.35 -13.87 -11.25
C ARG A 156 -10.70 -13.83 -11.98
N LYS A 157 -11.69 -13.09 -11.46
CA LYS A 157 -12.97 -12.89 -12.17
C LYS A 157 -12.77 -12.17 -13.49
N LEU A 158 -11.90 -11.16 -13.57
CA LEU A 158 -11.58 -10.44 -14.81
C LEU A 158 -10.87 -11.34 -15.83
N GLU A 159 -9.94 -12.19 -15.38
CA GLU A 159 -9.29 -13.20 -16.22
C GLU A 159 -10.32 -14.17 -16.81
N VAL A 160 -11.23 -14.71 -15.98
CA VAL A 160 -12.26 -15.65 -16.43
C VAL A 160 -13.33 -14.99 -17.30
N ALA A 161 -13.73 -13.75 -16.98
CA ALA A 161 -14.79 -13.05 -17.70
C ALA A 161 -14.33 -12.51 -19.06
N PHE A 162 -13.09 -12.00 -19.15
CA PHE A 162 -12.62 -11.22 -20.29
C PHE A 162 -11.30 -11.72 -20.90
N GLY A 163 -10.65 -12.73 -20.32
CA GLY A 163 -9.29 -13.11 -20.73
C GLY A 163 -8.25 -12.04 -20.38
N ALA A 164 -8.47 -11.28 -19.30
CA ALA A 164 -7.53 -10.28 -18.83
C ALA A 164 -6.15 -10.87 -18.54
N ASN A 165 -5.09 -10.09 -18.75
CA ASN A 165 -3.73 -10.51 -18.44
C ASN A 165 -3.24 -9.78 -17.18
N ALA A 166 -2.99 -10.50 -16.09
CA ALA A 166 -2.47 -9.93 -14.85
C ALA A 166 -1.12 -9.20 -15.03
N SER A 167 -0.32 -9.56 -16.05
CA SER A 167 0.97 -8.91 -16.31
C SER A 167 0.84 -7.48 -16.83
N THR A 168 -0.36 -7.04 -17.22
CA THR A 168 -0.65 -5.65 -17.62
C THR A 168 -1.35 -4.87 -16.51
N MET A 169 -1.39 -5.43 -15.30
CA MET A 169 -2.02 -4.81 -14.12
C MET A 169 -0.97 -4.25 -13.17
N HIS A 170 -1.30 -3.10 -12.57
CA HIS A 170 -0.46 -2.40 -11.62
C HIS A 170 -1.27 -2.04 -10.36
N ILE A 171 -0.84 -2.48 -9.19
CA ILE A 171 -1.48 -2.16 -7.91
C ILE A 171 -0.64 -1.11 -7.16
N ILE A 172 -1.25 0.04 -6.88
CA ILE A 172 -0.65 1.16 -6.17
C ILE A 172 -1.29 1.23 -4.79
N GLY A 173 -0.51 0.98 -3.76
CA GLY A 173 -1.00 0.97 -2.38
C GLY A 173 -0.36 2.08 -1.56
N HIS A 174 -1.17 2.93 -0.92
CA HIS A 174 -0.68 3.94 0.02
C HIS A 174 -0.77 3.44 1.45
N SER A 175 0.28 3.69 2.25
CA SER A 175 0.28 3.35 3.67
C SER A 175 0.01 1.85 3.89
N LEU A 176 -0.93 1.49 4.77
CA LEU A 176 -1.38 0.11 4.95
C LEU A 176 -1.91 -0.54 3.65
N GLY A 177 -2.38 0.27 2.69
CA GLY A 177 -2.74 -0.18 1.33
C GLY A 177 -1.58 -0.76 0.54
N ALA A 178 -0.32 -0.39 0.82
CA ALA A 178 0.86 -1.03 0.23
C ALA A 178 0.95 -2.51 0.61
N HIS A 179 0.62 -2.85 1.85
CA HIS A 179 0.54 -4.23 2.29
C HIS A 179 -0.68 -4.95 1.71
N VAL A 180 -1.82 -4.26 1.55
CA VAL A 180 -2.98 -4.81 0.81
C VAL A 180 -2.56 -5.20 -0.60
N ALA A 181 -1.80 -4.35 -1.30
CA ALA A 181 -1.26 -4.65 -2.62
C ALA A 181 -0.31 -5.86 -2.59
N GLY A 182 0.58 -5.95 -1.59
CA GLY A 182 1.44 -7.11 -1.38
C GLY A 182 0.67 -8.42 -1.19
N TYR A 183 -0.38 -8.41 -0.36
CA TYR A 183 -1.26 -9.57 -0.17
C TYR A 183 -2.05 -9.95 -1.43
N ALA A 184 -2.42 -8.97 -2.25
CA ALA A 184 -2.99 -9.23 -3.57
C ALA A 184 -1.96 -9.91 -4.49
N GLY A 185 -0.75 -9.36 -4.59
CA GLY A 185 0.34 -9.91 -5.39
C GLY A 185 0.72 -11.34 -5.04
N LEU A 186 0.69 -11.70 -3.75
CA LEU A 186 0.91 -13.08 -3.30
C LEU A 186 -0.07 -14.08 -3.92
N ASN A 187 -1.30 -13.64 -4.23
CA ASN A 187 -2.39 -14.47 -4.73
C ASN A 187 -2.68 -14.27 -6.24
N ILE A 188 -1.92 -13.42 -6.94
CA ILE A 188 -2.05 -13.16 -8.37
C ILE A 188 -0.81 -13.69 -9.09
N THR A 189 -1.00 -14.68 -9.95
CA THR A 189 0.11 -15.24 -10.74
C THR A 189 0.53 -14.25 -11.82
N ARG A 190 1.83 -13.91 -11.87
CA ARG A 190 2.42 -13.00 -12.87
C ARG A 190 1.77 -11.61 -12.90
N LEU A 191 1.43 -11.06 -11.73
CA LEU A 191 1.05 -9.65 -11.62
C LEU A 191 2.16 -8.76 -12.21
N GLY A 192 1.77 -7.74 -12.98
CA GLY A 192 2.71 -6.86 -13.67
C GLY A 192 3.57 -6.02 -12.73
N ARG A 193 2.93 -5.22 -11.86
CA ARG A 193 3.66 -4.32 -10.95
C ARG A 193 2.91 -4.06 -9.64
N ILE A 194 3.67 -3.83 -8.57
CA ILE A 194 3.19 -3.23 -7.32
C ILE A 194 4.04 -1.99 -7.04
N THR A 195 3.40 -0.89 -6.67
CA THR A 195 4.07 0.29 -6.12
C THR A 195 3.49 0.58 -4.73
N GLY A 196 4.33 0.44 -3.69
CA GLY A 196 4.02 0.91 -2.35
C GLY A 196 4.42 2.38 -2.22
N VAL A 197 3.49 3.24 -1.80
CA VAL A 197 3.76 4.66 -1.54
C VAL A 197 3.57 4.95 -0.05
N SER A 198 4.68 5.25 0.64
CA SER A 198 4.65 5.61 2.05
C SER A 198 5.89 6.41 2.42
N GLU A 199 5.73 7.39 3.31
CA GLU A 199 6.79 8.29 3.79
C GLU A 199 6.51 8.62 5.27
N GLY A 200 7.53 8.92 6.08
CA GLY A 200 7.43 9.39 7.49
C GLY A 200 6.81 8.43 8.55
N MET A 201 5.71 7.75 8.22
CA MET A 201 5.15 6.58 8.92
C MET A 201 5.28 5.31 8.05
N GLY A 202 6.16 5.36 7.04
CA GLY A 202 6.49 4.25 6.16
C GLY A 202 7.59 3.36 6.76
N MET A 203 8.01 2.36 5.99
CA MET A 203 9.12 1.47 6.36
C MET A 203 10.45 2.08 5.91
N GLU A 204 11.51 1.90 6.70
CA GLU A 204 12.87 2.22 6.25
C GLU A 204 13.47 1.05 5.47
N GLU A 205 13.06 -0.18 5.81
CA GLU A 205 13.52 -1.38 5.16
C GLU A 205 13.10 -1.43 3.69
N ALA A 206 14.06 -1.77 2.83
CA ALA A 206 13.81 -2.03 1.42
C ALA A 206 12.90 -3.26 1.24
N VAL A 207 11.82 -3.10 0.49
CA VAL A 207 10.80 -4.14 0.26
C VAL A 207 10.42 -4.28 -1.21
N GLY A 208 11.06 -3.53 -2.11
CA GLY A 208 10.87 -3.61 -3.56
C GLY A 208 12.06 -4.23 -4.29
N HIS A 209 11.93 -4.32 -5.61
CA HIS A 209 13.12 -4.47 -6.47
C HIS A 209 13.92 -3.16 -6.54
N VAL A 210 13.23 -2.04 -6.34
CA VAL A 210 13.80 -0.69 -6.24
C VAL A 210 13.04 0.04 -5.14
N ASP A 211 13.80 0.72 -4.28
CA ASP A 211 13.29 1.50 -3.16
C ASP A 211 13.83 2.93 -3.29
N PHE A 212 12.93 3.90 -3.26
CA PHE A 212 13.25 5.31 -3.44
C PHE A 212 13.09 6.06 -2.11
N TYR A 213 14.11 6.83 -1.74
CA TYR A 213 14.14 7.60 -0.49
C TYR A 213 14.31 9.10 -0.80
N PRO A 214 13.30 9.76 -1.40
CA PRO A 214 13.38 11.17 -1.76
C PRO A 214 13.66 12.02 -0.51
N ASN A 215 14.62 12.94 -0.59
CA ASN A 215 15.05 13.76 0.56
C ASN A 215 15.49 12.93 1.79
N GLY A 216 15.95 11.69 1.57
CA GLY A 216 16.37 10.77 2.63
C GLY A 216 15.25 9.97 3.28
N GLY A 217 14.00 10.05 2.79
CA GLY A 217 12.88 9.19 3.21
C GLY A 217 12.30 9.49 4.60
N GLN A 218 12.73 10.58 5.25
CA GLN A 218 12.28 10.93 6.61
C GLN A 218 11.58 12.30 6.63
N ILE A 219 12.32 13.37 6.32
CA ILE A 219 11.84 14.74 6.45
C ILE A 219 11.64 15.35 5.06
N MET A 220 10.37 15.57 4.70
CA MET A 220 10.00 16.09 3.40
C MET A 220 9.94 17.63 3.42
N PRO A 221 10.53 18.31 2.42
CA PRO A 221 10.45 19.75 2.31
C PRO A 221 8.99 20.28 2.32
N GLY A 222 8.78 21.33 3.09
CA GLY A 222 7.46 21.97 3.26
C GLY A 222 6.57 21.33 4.34
N CYS A 223 7.01 20.24 4.98
CA CYS A 223 6.31 19.66 6.14
C CYS A 223 6.80 20.19 7.50
N ASP A 224 7.80 21.08 7.53
CA ASP A 224 8.38 21.63 8.76
C ASP A 224 7.41 22.47 9.60
N LEU A 225 7.57 22.39 10.93
CA LEU A 225 6.81 23.12 11.96
C LEU A 225 6.58 24.63 11.68
N PRO A 226 7.59 25.42 11.23
CA PRO A 226 7.43 26.86 11.04
C PRO A 226 6.37 27.22 9.98
N ASN A 227 6.25 26.41 8.91
CA ASN A 227 5.31 26.65 7.82
C ASN A 227 3.86 26.30 8.20
N ARG A 228 3.65 25.53 9.27
CA ARG A 228 2.31 25.04 9.69
C ARG A 228 1.82 25.60 11.02
N TRP A 229 2.58 26.50 11.66
CA TRP A 229 2.17 27.21 12.87
C TRP A 229 0.82 27.96 12.71
N ARG A 230 0.54 28.47 11.51
CA ARG A 230 -0.76 29.10 11.18
C ARG A 230 -1.96 28.16 11.26
N SER A 231 -1.79 26.86 11.05
CA SER A 231 -2.87 25.85 11.18
C SER A 231 -3.00 25.29 12.60
N MET A 232 -1.89 25.19 13.35
CA MET A 232 -1.90 24.62 14.71
C MET A 232 -2.72 25.42 15.73
N ILE A 233 -2.77 26.76 15.60
CA ILE A 233 -3.48 27.62 16.55
C ILE A 233 -5.02 27.53 16.40
N LYS A 234 -5.54 27.08 15.26
CA LYS A 234 -7.00 26.93 15.04
C LYS A 234 -7.55 25.54 15.39
N GLY A 235 -6.70 24.52 15.54
CA GLY A 235 -7.12 23.10 15.58
C GLY A 235 -6.79 22.30 16.84
N GLY A 236 -5.96 22.83 17.75
CA GLY A 236 -5.50 22.12 18.96
C GLY A 236 -4.27 21.22 18.74
N PHE A 237 -3.52 20.93 19.81
CA PHE A 237 -2.19 20.30 19.77
C PHE A 237 -2.17 18.90 19.14
N ILE A 238 -3.14 18.04 19.46
CA ILE A 238 -3.26 16.67 18.92
C ILE A 238 -3.55 16.67 17.41
N LYS A 239 -4.39 17.62 16.96
CA LYS A 239 -4.70 17.79 15.53
C LYS A 239 -3.48 18.31 14.77
N GLY A 240 -2.72 19.23 15.36
CA GLY A 240 -1.47 19.74 14.80
C GLY A 240 -0.41 18.65 14.62
N LEU A 241 -0.22 17.77 15.61
CA LEU A 241 0.73 16.65 15.50
C LEU A 241 0.30 15.62 14.44
N ARG A 242 -0.99 15.28 14.39
CA ARG A 242 -1.55 14.41 13.35
C ARG A 242 -1.41 15.01 11.95
N GLU A 243 -1.61 16.32 11.80
CA GLU A 243 -1.40 17.01 10.53
C GLU A 243 0.07 16.93 10.09
N ILE A 244 1.04 17.16 10.99
CA ILE A 244 2.49 17.08 10.67
C ILE A 244 2.87 15.69 10.17
N LEU A 245 2.55 14.65 10.95
CA LEU A 245 2.83 13.26 10.58
C LEU A 245 2.13 12.87 9.27
N SER A 246 0.89 13.35 9.09
CA SER A 246 0.17 13.18 7.83
C SER A 246 0.83 13.87 6.64
N CYS A 247 1.57 14.97 6.82
CA CYS A 247 2.21 15.66 5.69
C CYS A 247 3.33 14.84 5.08
N HIS A 248 4.25 14.35 5.94
CA HIS A 248 5.31 13.46 5.48
C HIS A 248 4.70 12.24 4.81
N HIS A 249 3.70 11.63 5.45
CA HIS A 249 3.05 10.43 4.95
C HIS A 249 2.30 10.55 3.63
N GLN A 250 1.75 11.72 3.34
CA GLN A 250 1.06 11.98 2.07
C GLN A 250 2.01 12.38 0.94
N ARG A 251 3.28 12.73 1.23
CA ARG A 251 4.22 13.16 0.19
C ARG A 251 4.52 12.09 -0.86
N ALA A 252 4.57 10.82 -0.45
CA ALA A 252 4.73 9.70 -1.39
C ALA A 252 3.64 9.69 -2.47
N VAL A 253 2.38 9.97 -2.09
CA VAL A 253 1.25 10.05 -3.02
C VAL A 253 1.43 11.22 -3.97
N HIS A 254 1.84 12.39 -3.46
CA HIS A 254 2.06 13.56 -4.30
C HIS A 254 3.22 13.37 -5.30
N TYR A 255 4.32 12.73 -4.91
CA TYR A 255 5.39 12.41 -5.84
C TYR A 255 4.94 11.42 -6.91
N MET A 256 4.15 10.41 -6.52
CA MET A 256 3.57 9.47 -7.48
C MET A 256 2.62 10.17 -8.44
N LEU A 257 1.72 11.03 -7.93
CA LEU A 257 0.80 11.83 -8.75
C LEU A 257 1.56 12.71 -9.75
N ASP A 258 2.57 13.45 -9.29
CA ASP A 258 3.41 14.30 -10.13
C ASP A 258 4.09 13.49 -11.25
N SER A 259 4.61 12.29 -10.93
CA SER A 259 5.22 11.41 -11.93
C SER A 259 4.24 10.90 -13.00
N ILE A 260 2.95 10.82 -12.68
CA ILE A 260 1.89 10.47 -13.62
C ILE A 260 1.59 11.68 -14.49
N GLU A 261 1.37 12.85 -13.90
CA GLU A 261 0.99 14.07 -14.62
C GLU A 261 2.10 14.61 -15.52
N ASN A 262 3.36 14.51 -15.08
CA ASN A 262 4.53 15.12 -15.72
C ASN A 262 5.45 14.08 -16.36
N GLN A 263 4.93 13.34 -17.37
CA GLN A 263 5.71 12.29 -18.05
C GLN A 263 6.99 12.76 -18.75
N ASN A 264 7.10 14.07 -19.06
CA ASN A 264 8.27 14.66 -19.70
C ASN A 264 9.31 15.21 -18.71
N CYS A 265 8.99 15.28 -17.42
CA CYS A 265 9.86 15.80 -16.37
C CYS A 265 9.86 14.81 -15.21
N VAL A 266 10.69 13.77 -15.34
CA VAL A 266 10.65 12.62 -14.45
C VAL A 266 11.61 12.85 -13.27
N PRO A 267 11.18 12.66 -12.02
CA PRO A 267 12.09 12.75 -10.88
C PRO A 267 13.13 11.63 -10.99
N LEU A 268 14.36 12.01 -11.30
CA LEU A 268 15.47 11.08 -11.46
C LEU A 268 16.06 10.75 -10.09
N SER A 269 16.17 9.46 -9.79
CA SER A 269 16.83 8.94 -8.61
C SER A 269 18.18 8.33 -8.95
N PHE A 270 19.03 8.19 -7.94
CA PHE A 270 20.39 7.72 -8.07
C PHE A 270 20.67 6.65 -7.02
N GLU A 271 21.24 5.53 -7.44
CA GLU A 271 21.64 4.46 -6.53
C GLU A 271 22.76 4.95 -5.61
N CYS A 272 22.53 4.92 -4.30
CA CYS A 272 23.48 5.37 -3.30
C CYS A 272 23.44 4.46 -2.07
N PRO A 273 24.58 4.20 -1.40
CA PRO A 273 24.61 3.41 -0.17
C PRO A 273 23.99 4.15 1.03
N SER A 274 23.94 5.49 1.00
CA SER A 274 23.25 6.31 1.99
C SER A 274 22.92 7.71 1.45
N TYR A 275 22.06 8.43 2.17
CA TYR A 275 21.69 9.81 1.81
C TYR A 275 22.85 10.81 2.03
N GLU A 276 23.73 10.56 3.00
CA GLU A 276 24.96 11.34 3.20
C GLU A 276 25.92 11.16 2.03
N ALA A 277 26.04 9.93 1.51
CA ALA A 277 26.84 9.68 0.31
C ALA A 277 26.24 10.41 -0.90
N PHE A 278 24.91 10.40 -1.05
CA PHE A 278 24.22 11.16 -2.10
C PHE A 278 24.51 12.68 -2.02
N THR A 279 24.43 13.28 -0.84
CA THR A 279 24.62 14.73 -0.64
C THR A 279 26.09 15.16 -0.64
N GLY A 280 27.02 14.29 -0.23
CA GLY A 280 28.47 14.55 -0.21
C GLY A 280 29.18 14.35 -1.56
N SER A 281 28.57 13.64 -2.51
CA SER A 281 29.24 13.12 -3.73
C SER A 281 28.68 13.66 -5.05
N VAL A 282 28.21 14.91 -5.07
CA VAL A 282 27.54 15.48 -6.26
C VAL A 282 28.50 15.68 -7.46
N GLN A 283 29.82 15.52 -7.27
CA GLN A 283 30.81 15.72 -8.34
C GLN A 283 31.46 14.40 -8.78
N GLY A 284 30.79 13.65 -9.67
CA GLY A 284 31.50 12.75 -10.59
C GLY A 284 30.90 11.37 -10.86
N LEU A 285 29.93 10.90 -10.08
CA LEU A 285 29.47 9.50 -10.14
C LEU A 285 28.45 9.18 -11.25
N TRP A 286 27.98 10.18 -12.02
CA TRP A 286 26.74 10.04 -12.80
C TRP A 286 26.91 10.28 -14.30
N ARG A 287 28.11 10.08 -14.85
CA ARG A 287 28.41 10.49 -16.24
C ARG A 287 27.85 9.55 -17.31
N ASP A 288 27.51 8.30 -16.98
CA ASP A 288 27.00 7.32 -17.96
C ASP A 288 25.53 6.95 -17.78
N GLY A 289 24.86 7.43 -16.72
CA GLY A 289 23.45 7.15 -16.44
C GLY A 289 23.15 5.69 -16.06
N SER A 290 24.16 4.85 -15.80
CA SER A 290 23.97 3.42 -15.50
C SER A 290 23.33 3.15 -14.13
N ALA A 291 23.43 4.09 -13.20
CA ALA A 291 22.98 3.97 -11.82
C ALA A 291 21.81 4.91 -11.47
N CYS A 292 20.99 5.29 -12.46
CA CYS A 292 19.82 6.14 -12.25
C CYS A 292 18.52 5.47 -12.71
N ALA A 293 17.44 5.71 -11.97
CA ALA A 293 16.11 5.25 -12.31
C ALA A 293 15.08 6.38 -12.11
N PRO A 294 14.07 6.50 -12.97
CA PRO A 294 12.95 7.39 -12.70
C PRO A 294 12.17 6.89 -11.47
N MET A 295 11.83 7.81 -10.56
CA MET A 295 10.93 7.52 -9.44
C MET A 295 9.47 7.68 -9.89
N GLY A 296 8.58 6.80 -9.43
CA GLY A 296 7.15 6.89 -9.68
C GLY A 296 6.68 6.06 -10.87
N GLU A 297 5.77 6.58 -11.70
CA GLU A 297 5.04 5.77 -12.70
C GLU A 297 5.94 5.14 -13.77
N GLN A 298 7.08 5.74 -14.08
CA GLN A 298 8.03 5.24 -15.07
C GLN A 298 9.12 4.32 -14.49
N ALA A 299 9.02 3.95 -13.21
CA ALA A 299 9.93 3.02 -12.53
C ALA A 299 9.72 1.56 -12.99
N ASP A 300 9.92 1.30 -14.28
CA ASP A 300 9.87 -0.05 -14.85
C ASP A 300 11.22 -0.75 -14.65
N VAL A 301 11.21 -1.79 -13.82
CA VAL A 301 12.32 -2.72 -13.56
C VAL A 301 12.00 -4.13 -13.99
#